data_AF-A0A8T3XUH2-F1
#
_entry.id   AF-A0A8T3XUH2-F1
#
_cell.length_a   1.000
_cell.length_b   1.000
_cell.length_c   1.000
_cell.angle_alpha   90.00
_cell.angle_beta   90.00
_cell.angle_gamma   90.00
#
_symmetry.space_group_name_H-M   'P 1'
#
loop_
_entity.id
_entity.type
_entity.pdbx_description
1 polymer ?
#
loop_
_entity_poly.entity_id
_entity_poly.type
_entity_poly.pdbx_seq_one_letter_code
_entity_poly.pdbx_strand_id
1 'polypeptide(L)' 'MIEERLKALNIVLPTPPKPAGSYVPVTISGKTAYVSGQIPIEDGKITHKGKVPSLQSLEDNLKQACFYYCLA' A
#
# COMPACT_ATOMS: atom_id res chain seq x y z
N MET A 1 16.14 -13.28 -4.60
CA MET A 1 15.93 -11.90 -4.09
C MET A 1 14.44 -11.55 -4.08
N ILE A 2 13.99 -10.60 -3.25
CA ILE A 2 12.56 -10.19 -3.19
C ILE A 2 12.07 -9.66 -4.54
N GLU A 3 12.93 -8.92 -5.24
CA GLU A 3 12.66 -8.35 -6.57
C GLU A 3 12.31 -9.43 -7.61
N GLU A 4 12.95 -10.60 -7.56
CA GLU A 4 12.65 -11.71 -8.47
C GLU A 4 11.28 -12.30 -8.21
N ARG A 5 10.86 -12.37 -6.93
CA ARG A 5 9.52 -12.82 -6.54
C ARG A 5 8.45 -11.83 -6.99
N LEU A 6 8.72 -10.53 -6.86
CA LEU A 6 7.83 -9.47 -7.37
C LEU A 6 7.68 -9.56 -8.90
N LYS A 7 8.79 -9.73 -9.62
CA LYS A 7 8.78 -9.93 -11.08
C LYS A 7 7.99 -11.17 -11.50
N ALA A 8 8.16 -12.30 -10.80
CA ALA A 8 7.42 -13.54 -11.09
C ALA A 8 5.91 -13.39 -10.89
N LEU A 9 5.48 -12.49 -10.01
CA LEU A 9 4.08 -12.17 -9.75
C LEU A 9 3.56 -11.01 -10.63
N ASN A 10 4.38 -10.47 -11.54
CA ASN A 10 4.09 -9.27 -12.34
C ASN A 10 3.71 -8.04 -11.49
N ILE A 11 4.30 -7.91 -10.29
CA ILE A 11 4.09 -6.77 -9.39
C ILE A 11 5.21 -5.75 -9.62
N VAL A 12 4.84 -4.53 -10.01
CA VAL A 12 5.73 -3.38 -10.10
C VAL A 12 5.49 -2.49 -8.90
N LEU A 13 6.56 -2.16 -8.16
CA LEU A 13 6.45 -1.24 -7.03
C LEU A 13 6.28 0.19 -7.54
N PRO A 14 5.25 0.93 -7.09
CA PRO A 14 5.05 2.30 -7.49
C PRO A 14 6.10 3.21 -6.84
N THR A 15 6.31 4.39 -7.42
CA THR A 15 7.07 5.45 -6.75
C THR A 15 6.30 5.90 -5.51
N PRO A 16 6.93 5.97 -4.32
CA PRO A 16 6.24 6.39 -3.10
C PRO A 16 5.59 7.77 -3.27
N PRO A 17 4.33 7.96 -2.86
CA PRO A 17 3.67 9.24 -2.94
C PRO A 17 4.31 10.26 -1.98
N LYS A 18 4.19 11.54 -2.32
CA LYS A 18 4.55 12.61 -1.37
C LYS A 18 3.62 12.55 -0.15
N PRO A 19 4.14 12.79 1.08
CA PRO A 19 3.29 12.88 2.26
C PRO A 19 2.16 13.89 2.07
N ALA A 20 0.94 13.50 2.49
CA ALA A 20 -0.24 14.36 2.38
C ALA A 20 -0.30 15.45 3.49
N GLY A 21 0.66 15.47 4.41
CA GLY A 21 0.71 16.42 5.52
C GLY A 21 2.06 16.39 6.23
N SER A 22 2.12 16.95 7.44
CA SER A 22 3.34 17.07 8.24
C SER A 22 3.70 15.77 8.99
N TYR A 23 3.96 14.70 8.24
CA TYR A 23 4.49 13.44 8.77
C TYR A 23 5.53 12.84 7.81
N VAL A 24 6.38 11.94 8.32
CA VAL A 24 7.40 11.26 7.50
C VAL A 24 6.89 9.89 7.03
N PRO A 25 7.21 9.44 5.80
CA PRO A 25 6.73 8.15 5.28
C PRO A 25 7.14 6.95 6.12
N VAL A 26 8.36 6.97 6.67
CA VAL A 26 8.92 5.90 7.50
C VAL A 26 9.74 6.51 8.63
N THR A 27 9.58 5.98 9.84
CA THR A 27 10.51 6.24 10.97
C THR A 27 11.21 4.95 11.36
N ILE A 28 12.44 5.04 11.84
CA ILE A 28 13.20 3.88 12.33
C ILE A 28 13.50 4.11 13.81
N SER A 29 13.14 3.13 14.64
CA SER A 29 13.50 3.09 16.05
C SER A 29 14.26 1.80 16.34
N GLY A 30 15.56 1.92 16.59
CA GLY A 30 16.46 0.79 16.76
C GLY A 30 16.52 -0.09 15.50
N LYS A 31 15.91 -1.28 15.56
CA LYS A 31 15.84 -2.24 14.45
C LYS A 31 14.45 -2.36 13.83
N THR A 32 13.50 -1.54 14.26
CA THR A 32 12.12 -1.56 13.79
C THR A 32 11.85 -0.33 12.93
N ALA A 33 11.33 -0.56 11.72
CA ALA A 33 10.84 0.49 10.83
C ALA A 33 9.31 0.58 10.94
N TYR A 34 8.79 1.78 11.16
CA TYR A 34 7.36 2.09 11.19
C TYR A 34 6.99 2.81 9.91
N VAL A 35 6.15 2.19 9.09
CA VAL A 35 5.66 2.76 7.84
C VAL A 35 4.34 3.47 8.12
N SER A 36 4.22 4.73 7.68
CA SER A 36 2.96 5.48 7.75
C SER A 36 1.89 4.80 6.88
N GLY A 37 0.61 5.01 7.20
CA GLY A 37 -0.48 4.42 6.42
C GLY A 37 -0.38 4.74 4.92
N GLN A 38 -0.53 3.73 4.06
CA GLN A 38 -0.49 3.90 2.62
C GLN A 38 -1.91 3.91 2.04
N ILE A 39 -2.11 4.69 0.99
CA ILE A 39 -3.38 4.84 0.28
C ILE A 39 -3.21 4.22 -1.12
N PRO A 40 -4.23 3.53 -1.68
CA PRO A 40 -4.15 2.95 -3.02
C PRO A 40 -4.11 4.05 -4.08
N ILE A 41 -2.91 4.49 -4.42
CA ILE A 41 -2.62 5.52 -5.41
C ILE A 41 -1.96 4.85 -6.61
N GLU A 42 -2.53 5.04 -7.79
CA GLU A 42 -1.97 4.65 -9.08
C GLU A 42 -1.94 5.90 -9.97
N ASP A 43 -0.80 6.19 -10.58
CA ASP A 43 -0.57 7.40 -11.40
C ASP A 43 -1.03 8.71 -10.73
N GLY A 44 -0.79 8.82 -9.41
CA GLY A 44 -1.16 10.00 -8.62
C GLY A 44 -2.65 10.14 -8.32
N LYS A 45 -3.48 9.15 -8.68
CA LYS A 45 -4.92 9.13 -8.43
C LYS A 45 -5.27 8.01 -7.46
N ILE A 46 -6.19 8.30 -6.55
CA ILE A 46 -6.74 7.28 -5.65
C ILE A 46 -7.67 6.38 -6.48
N THR A 47 -7.35 5.11 -6.57
CA THR A 47 -8.08 4.15 -7.42
C THR A 47 -9.35 3.62 -6.77
N HIS A 48 -9.36 3.53 -5.43
CA HIS A 48 -10.48 2.98 -4.68
C HIS A 48 -10.91 3.95 -3.58
N LYS A 49 -12.17 4.39 -3.63
CA LYS A 49 -12.79 5.30 -2.66
C LYS A 49 -14.17 4.78 -2.28
N GLY A 50 -14.55 4.99 -1.02
CA GLY A 50 -15.87 4.61 -0.50
C GLY A 50 -15.79 3.51 0.55
N LYS A 51 -16.94 3.16 1.12
CA LYS A 51 -17.08 2.10 2.12
C LYS A 51 -17.14 0.74 1.41
N VAL A 52 -16.41 -0.25 1.92
CA VAL A 52 -16.54 -1.64 1.45
C VAL A 52 -17.96 -2.12 1.75
N PRO A 53 -18.76 -2.53 0.73
CA PRO A 53 -20.20 -2.75 0.91
C PRO A 53 -20.54 -4.02 1.69
N SER A 54 -19.75 -5.10 1.61
CA SER A 54 -19.89 -6.30 2.45
C SER A 54 -18.69 -7.26 2.36
N LEU A 55 -18.60 -8.23 3.29
CA LEU A 55 -17.56 -9.26 3.35
C LEU A 55 -17.53 -10.21 2.11
N GLN A 56 -18.55 -10.20 1.25
CA GLN A 56 -18.60 -11.07 0.05
C GLN A 56 -17.97 -10.43 -1.19
N SER A 57 -17.73 -9.12 -1.17
CA SER A 57 -16.99 -8.40 -2.23
C SER A 57 -15.47 -8.45 -2.04
N LEU A 58 -14.98 -9.40 -1.23
CA LEU A 58 -13.63 -9.40 -0.69
C LEU A 58 -12.55 -9.67 -1.74
N GLU A 59 -12.80 -10.46 -2.78
CA GLU A 59 -11.74 -10.88 -3.70
C GLU A 59 -11.17 -9.73 -4.53
N ASP A 60 -12.01 -8.80 -4.98
CA ASP A 60 -11.57 -7.60 -5.70
C ASP A 60 -11.07 -6.51 -4.75
N ASN A 61 -11.71 -6.37 -3.57
CA ASN A 61 -11.35 -5.32 -2.62
C ASN A 61 -10.12 -5.66 -1.75
N LEU A 62 -9.83 -6.92 -1.43
CA LEU A 62 -8.63 -7.29 -0.63
C LEU A 62 -7.35 -7.15 -1.40
N LYS A 63 -7.33 -7.49 -2.69
CA LYS A 63 -6.11 -7.44 -3.49
C LYS A 63 -5.55 -6.01 -3.54
N GLN A 64 -6.42 -4.99 -3.55
CA GLN A 64 -6.01 -3.60 -3.49
C GLN A 64 -5.97 -3.01 -2.07
N ALA A 65 -6.91 -3.33 -1.17
CA ALA A 65 -6.91 -2.74 0.18
C ALA A 65 -5.76 -3.28 1.05
N CYS A 66 -5.43 -4.57 0.93
CA CYS A 66 -4.40 -5.20 1.77
C CYS A 66 -2.97 -4.83 1.33
N PHE A 67 -2.76 -4.54 0.04
CA PHE A 67 -1.45 -4.12 -0.46
C PHE A 67 -1.00 -2.76 0.11
N TYR A 68 -1.94 -1.93 0.57
CA TYR A 68 -1.66 -0.59 1.09
C TYR A 68 -1.88 -0.43 2.61
N TYR A 69 -2.63 -1.33 3.25
CA TYR A 69 -2.85 -1.25 4.71
C TYR A 69 -1.92 -2.15 5.55
N CYS A 70 -1.18 -3.08 4.95
CA CYS A 70 -0.44 -4.10 5.70
C CYS A 70 1.06 -4.10 5.36
N LEU A 71 1.74 -3.01 5.71
CA LEU A 71 3.14 -3.05 6.15
C LEU A 71 3.20 -2.43 7.55
N ALA A 72 2.46 -3.05 8.46
CA ALA A 72 2.69 -2.97 9.90
C ALA A 72 3.34 -4.29 10.32
#